data_AF-A0A7I2V611-F1
#
_entry.id   AF-A0A7I2V611-F1
#
_cell.length_a   1.000
_cell.length_b   1.000
_cell.length_c   1.000
_cell.angle_alpha   90.00
_cell.angle_beta   90.00
_cell.angle_gamma   90.00
#
_symmetry.space_group_name_H-M   'P 1'
#
loop_
_entity.id
_entity.type
_entity.pdbx_description
1 polymer ?
#
loop_
_entity_poly.entity_id
_entity_poly.type
_entity_poly.pdbx_seq_one_letter_code
_entity_poly.pdbx_strand_id
1 'polypeptide(L)' 'MGRGSGTFERLLDKATSQLLLETDWESILQICDLIRQGDTQAKYAVNSIKKKVNDKNPHVALYALE' A
#
# COMPACT_ATOMS: atom_id res chain seq x y z
N MET A 1 6.96 7.43 -19.06
CA MET A 1 6.58 5.99 -18.97
C MET A 1 6.78 5.54 -17.53
N GLY A 2 5.71 5.47 -16.74
CA GLY A 2 5.79 5.10 -15.32
C GLY A 2 5.90 3.59 -15.15
N ARG A 3 7.13 3.07 -15.11
CA ARG A 3 7.39 1.69 -14.66
C ARG A 3 7.38 1.73 -13.13
N GLY A 4 6.29 1.27 -12.51
CA GLY A 4 6.20 1.19 -11.04
C GLY A 4 4.79 1.21 -10.46
N SER A 5 3.84 1.90 -11.12
CA SER A 5 2.49 2.09 -10.60
C SER A 5 1.82 0.76 -10.25
N GLY A 6 1.70 -0.15 -11.22
CA GLY A 6 0.95 -1.41 -11.04
C GLY A 6 1.49 -2.34 -9.95
N THR A 7 2.81 -2.33 -9.70
CA THR A 7 3.41 -3.16 -8.65
C THR A 7 3.08 -2.60 -7.26
N PHE A 8 3.21 -1.29 -7.10
CA PHE A 8 2.87 -0.61 -5.85
C PHE A 8 1.38 -0.76 -5.52
N GLU A 9 0.48 -0.55 -6.49
CA GLU A 9 -0.96 -0.71 -6.25
C GLU A 9 -1.31 -2.14 -5.84
N ARG A 10 -0.75 -3.15 -6.51
CA ARG A 10 -0.99 -4.55 -6.17
C ARG A 10 -0.50 -4.90 -4.77
N LEU A 11 0.66 -4.40 -4.36
CA LEU A 11 1.18 -4.62 -3.01
C LEU A 11 0.35 -3.88 -1.97
N LEU A 12 -0.09 -2.66 -2.26
CA LEU A 12 -0.96 -1.88 -1.38
C LEU A 12 -2.32 -2.58 -1.21
N ASP A 13 -2.91 -3.10 -2.28
CA ASP A 13 -4.15 -3.88 -2.23
C ASP A 13 -3.98 -5.18 -1.42
N LYS A 14 -2.84 -5.84 -1.54
CA LYS A 14 -2.50 -7.04 -0.76
C LYS A 14 -2.33 -6.70 0.72
N ALA A 15 -1.54 -5.68 1.04
CA ALA A 15 -1.27 -5.23 2.41
C ALA A 15 -2.51 -4.70 3.12
N THR A 16 -3.49 -4.16 2.38
CA THR A 16 -4.73 -3.59 2.93
C THR A 16 -5.96 -4.48 2.72
N SER A 17 -5.77 -5.75 2.35
CA SER A 17 -6.90 -6.64 2.05
C SER A 17 -7.75 -6.91 3.29
N GLN A 18 -9.07 -6.75 3.14
CA GLN A 18 -10.05 -7.10 4.19
C GLN A 18 -10.04 -8.60 4.59
N LEU A 19 -9.39 -9.45 3.80
CA LEU A 19 -9.30 -10.89 4.03
C LEU A 19 -8.07 -11.29 4.87
N LEU A 20 -7.21 -10.33 5.20
CA LEU A 20 -6.07 -10.57 6.07
C LEU A 20 -6.53 -10.93 7.48
N LEU A 21 -5.98 -12.02 8.01
CA LEU A 21 -6.15 -12.42 9.41
C LEU A 21 -5.10 -11.75 10.32
N GLU A 22 -4.00 -11.29 9.73
CA GLU A 22 -2.89 -10.59 10.37
C GLU A 22 -2.20 -9.64 9.39
N THR A 23 -1.35 -8.74 9.91
CA THR A 23 -0.60 -7.77 9.11
C THR A 23 0.40 -8.46 8.15
N ASP A 24 0.32 -8.13 6.87
CA ASP A 24 1.25 -8.61 5.84
C ASP A 24 2.52 -7.75 5.79
N TRP A 25 3.43 -7.99 6.74
CA TRP A 25 4.73 -7.31 6.83
C TRP A 25 5.57 -7.45 5.56
N GLU A 26 5.45 -8.58 4.84
CA GLU A 26 6.20 -8.80 3.60
C GLU A 26 5.81 -7.77 2.54
N SER A 27 4.50 -7.57 2.32
CA SER A 27 4.00 -6.58 1.37
C SER A 27 4.34 -5.15 1.79
N ILE A 28 4.23 -4.83 3.10
CA ILE A 28 4.56 -3.51 3.64
C ILE A 28 6.04 -3.18 3.40
N LEU A 29 6.94 -4.10 3.73
CA LEU A 29 8.38 -3.89 3.53
C LEU A 29 8.73 -3.73 2.04
N GLN A 30 8.10 -4.50 1.15
CA GLN A 30 8.26 -4.33 -0.30
C GLN A 30 7.79 -2.96 -0.78
N ILE A 31 6.69 -2.43 -0.23
CA ILE A 31 6.23 -1.07 -0.52
C ILE A 31 7.27 -0.03 -0.09
N CYS A 32 7.81 -0.16 1.13
CA CYS A 32 8.87 0.72 1.63
C CYS A 32 10.09 0.71 0.71
N ASP A 33 10.49 -0.48 0.25
CA ASP A 33 11.60 -0.64 -0.69
C ASP A 33 11.33 0.02 -2.04
N LEU A 34 10.13 -0.10 -2.60
CA LEU A 34 9.76 0.57 -3.86
C LEU A 34 9.83 2.10 -3.76
N ILE A 35 9.40 2.67 -2.63
CA ILE A 35 9.48 4.11 -2.39
C ILE A 35 10.95 4.53 -2.23
N ARG A 36 11.75 3.76 -1.48
CA ARG A 36 13.17 4.03 -1.22
C ARG A 36 14.03 3.95 -2.48
N GLN A 37 13.74 3.00 -3.38
CA GLN A 37 14.45 2.81 -4.64
C GLN A 37 14.04 3.82 -5.72
N GLY A 38 12.94 4.56 -5.50
CA GLY A 38 12.43 5.54 -6.45
C GLY A 38 11.52 4.96 -7.54
N ASP A 39 11.17 3.67 -7.44
CA ASP A 39 10.22 3.00 -8.34
C ASP A 39 8.80 3.54 -8.16
N THR A 40 8.49 4.08 -6.97
CA THR A 40 7.23 4.81 -6.70
C THR A 40 7.51 6.18 -6.13
N GLN A 41 6.91 7.21 -6.71
CA GLN A 41 7.01 8.57 -6.17
C GLN A 41 6.33 8.67 -4.80
N ALA A 42 7.04 9.19 -3.80
CA ALA A 42 6.51 9.33 -2.44
C ALA A 42 5.15 10.08 -2.38
N LYS A 43 4.99 11.15 -3.17
CA LYS A 43 3.72 11.88 -3.26
C LYS A 43 2.57 11.01 -3.77
N TYR A 44 2.85 10.14 -4.73
CA TYR A 44 1.87 9.18 -5.25
C TYR A 44 1.52 8.14 -4.19
N ALA A 45 2.53 7.56 -3.54
CA ALA A 45 2.33 6.55 -2.49
C ALA A 45 1.46 7.08 -1.35
N VAL A 46 1.78 8.26 -0.80
CA VAL A 46 1.00 8.89 0.28
C VAL A 46 -0.45 9.14 -0.14
N ASN A 47 -0.70 9.62 -1.36
CA ASN A 47 -2.05 9.83 -1.85
C ASN A 47 -2.83 8.52 -1.98
N SER A 48 -2.18 7.44 -2.41
CA SER A 48 -2.81 6.13 -2.55
C SER A 48 -3.08 5.48 -1.19
N ILE A 49 -2.15 5.56 -0.24
CA ILE A 49 -2.34 5.08 1.14
C ILE A 49 -3.47 5.87 1.81
N LYS A 50 -3.52 7.20 1.64
CA LYS A 50 -4.59 8.04 2.17
C LYS A 50 -5.98 7.61 1.67
N LYS A 51 -6.10 7.11 0.44
CA LYS A 51 -7.37 6.56 -0.05
C LYS A 51 -7.77 5.30 0.73
N LYS A 52 -6.82 4.41 1.04
CA LYS A 52 -7.07 3.21 1.85
C LYS A 52 -7.44 3.54 3.30
N VAL A 53 -6.80 4.55 3.90
CA VAL A 53 -7.16 5.04 5.24
C VAL A 53 -8.61 5.57 5.30
N ASN A 54 -9.12 6.10 4.19
CA ASN A 54 -10.51 6.59 4.08
C ASN A 54 -11.47 5.54 3.49
N ASP A 55 -11.08 4.27 3.43
CA ASP A 55 -11.96 3.21 2.93
C ASP A 55 -13.17 3.01 3.86
N LYS A 56 -14.31 2.62 3.28
CA LYS A 56 -15.52 2.35 4.06
C LYS A 56 -15.38 1.10 4.93
N ASN A 57 -14.51 0.17 4.53
CA ASN A 57 -14.24 -1.02 5.31
C ASN A 57 -13.22 -0.69 6.41
N PRO A 58 -13.57 -0.85 7.70
CA PRO A 58 -12.68 -0.53 8.80
C PRO A 58 -11.42 -1.42 8.84
N HIS A 59 -11.46 -2.66 8.33
CA HIS A 59 -10.28 -3.51 8.24
C HIS A 59 -9.28 -2.98 7.21
N VAL A 60 -9.76 -2.52 6.05
CA VAL A 60 -8.90 -1.91 5.01
C VAL A 60 -8.26 -0.64 5.55
N ALA A 61 -9.05 0.20 6.24
CA ALA A 61 -8.55 1.42 6.86
C ALA A 61 -7.53 1.14 7.97
N LEU A 62 -7.77 0.12 8.80
CA LEU A 62 -6.85 -0.31 9.85
C LEU A 62 -5.51 -0.76 9.25
N TYR A 63 -5.52 -1.69 8.30
CA TYR A 63 -4.30 -2.19 7.68
C TYR A 63 -3.55 -1.14 6.86
N ALA A 64 -4.21 -0.04 6.47
CA ALA A 64 -3.54 1.08 5.80
C ALA A 64 -2.76 1.99 6.77
N LEU A 65 -2.93 1.83 8.08
CA LEU A 65 -2.22 2.57 9.12
C LEU A 65 -0.98 1.83 9.65
N GLU A 66 -0.86 0.54 9.36
CA GLU A 66 0.30 -0.31 9.66
C GLU A 66 1.46 -0.01 8.71
#